data_AF-A0A563VS84-F1
#
_entry.id   AF-A0A563VS84-F1
#
_cell.length_a   1.000
_cell.length_b   1.000
_cell.length_c   1.000
_cell.angle_alpha   90.00
_cell.angle_beta   90.00
_cell.angle_gamma   90.00
#
_symmetry.space_group_name_H-M   'P 1'
#
loop_
_entity.id
_entity.type
_entity.pdbx_description
1 polymer ?
#
loop_
_entity_poly.entity_id
_entity_poly.type
_entity_poly.pdbx_seq_one_letter_code
_entity_poly.pdbx_strand_id
1 'polypeptide(L)'
;MAKSGLRTTSTIVPFFWSGQYDVKLRYVGHAEQWDEIYIDGNLDKSEFLAFYLQNNKVMAVAGVNRDRELAAVSELMRQQKMPNATEIKDRLIDWLDIV
;
A
#
# COMPACT_ATOMS: atom_id res chain seq x y z
N MET A 1 7.18 -39.25 -10.06
CA MET A 1 7.13 -37.79 -9.79
C MET A 1 6.00 -37.51 -8.81
N ALA A 2 6.30 -37.31 -7.53
CA ALA A 2 5.32 -36.95 -6.51
C ALA A 2 5.56 -35.48 -6.11
N LYS A 3 4.60 -34.59 -6.39
CA LYS A 3 4.62 -33.23 -5.86
C LYS A 3 4.06 -33.30 -4.43
N SER A 4 4.93 -33.20 -3.42
CA SER A 4 4.50 -33.19 -2.03
C SER A 4 3.70 -31.92 -1.75
N GLY A 5 2.58 -32.10 -1.03
CA GLY A 5 1.69 -31.04 -0.62
C GLY A 5 2.30 -30.21 0.49
N LEU A 6 2.73 -28.99 0.16
CA LEU A 6 2.81 -27.89 1.10
C LEU A 6 1.70 -26.92 0.71
N ARG A 7 0.51 -27.10 1.29
CA ARG A 7 -0.56 -26.10 1.22
C ARG A 7 -0.28 -25.04 2.27
N THR A 8 0.73 -24.21 2.03
CA THR A 8 0.87 -22.93 2.72
C THR A 8 -0.02 -21.92 1.98
N THR A 9 -1.22 -21.68 2.50
CA THR A 9 -2.08 -20.59 2.03
C THR A 9 -1.47 -19.27 2.50
N SER A 10 -0.39 -18.84 1.86
CA SER A 10 0.16 -17.51 2.08
C SER A 10 -0.74 -16.51 1.38
N THR A 11 -1.33 -15.59 2.14
CA THR A 11 -2.09 -14.48 1.56
C THR A 11 -1.08 -13.49 0.98
N ILE A 12 -0.95 -13.49 -0.35
CA ILE A 12 -0.06 -12.57 -1.07
C ILE A 12 -0.80 -11.25 -1.25
N VAL A 13 -0.16 -10.15 -0.86
CA VAL A 13 -0.64 -8.80 -1.17
C VAL A 13 -0.29 -8.50 -2.63
N PRO A 14 -1.28 -8.24 -3.52
CA PRO A 14 -0.99 -7.90 -4.90
C PRO A 14 -0.14 -6.64 -4.97
N PHE A 15 0.84 -6.60 -5.88
CA PHE A 15 1.63 -5.41 -6.11
C PHE A 15 2.05 -5.33 -7.57
N PHE A 16 2.33 -4.12 -8.03
CA PHE A 16 3.03 -3.90 -9.29
C PHE A 16 3.87 -2.62 -9.20
N TRP A 17 4.72 -2.43 -10.20
CA TRP A 17 5.48 -1.19 -10.38
C TRP A 17 5.49 -0.81 -11.86
N SER A 18 5.65 0.48 -12.11
CA SER A 18 5.80 1.03 -13.44
C SER A 18 6.83 2.16 -13.40
N GLY A 19 7.75 2.16 -14.35
CA GLY A 19 8.63 3.30 -14.61
C GLY A 19 8.09 4.11 -15.77
N GLN A 20 7.85 5.40 -15.56
CA GLN A 20 7.40 6.34 -16.60
C GLN A 20 8.30 7.57 -16.53
N TYR A 21 9.19 7.71 -17.53
CA TYR A 21 10.23 8.74 -17.50
C TYR A 21 11.03 8.68 -16.17
N ASP A 22 11.03 9.78 -15.42
CA ASP A 22 11.75 9.90 -14.15
C ASP A 22 10.92 9.46 -12.93
N VAL A 23 9.67 9.01 -13.14
CA VAL A 23 8.75 8.59 -12.09
C VAL A 23 8.78 7.06 -11.95
N LYS A 24 9.04 6.59 -10.73
CA LYS A 24 8.88 5.17 -10.35
C LYS A 24 7.62 5.03 -9.51
N LEU A 25 6.53 4.65 -10.15
CA LEU A 25 5.26 4.37 -9.50
C LEU A 25 5.26 2.93 -8.97
N ARG A 26 4.89 2.75 -7.72
CA ARG A 26 4.57 1.43 -7.14
C ARG A 26 3.15 1.42 -6.66
N TYR A 27 2.56 0.24 -6.66
CA TYR A 27 1.20 0.01 -6.21
C TYR A 27 1.16 -1.27 -5.38
N VAL A 28 0.49 -1.21 -4.22
CA VAL A 28 0.38 -2.29 -3.25
C VAL A 28 -1.09 -2.44 -2.84
N GLY A 29 -1.57 -3.67 -2.76
CA GLY A 29 -2.97 -3.99 -2.50
C GLY A 29 -3.79 -4.12 -3.77
N HIS A 30 -5.11 -4.12 -3.62
CA HIS A 30 -6.05 -4.19 -4.75
C HIS A 30 -7.31 -3.42 -4.41
N ALA A 31 -7.60 -2.39 -5.20
CA ALA A 31 -8.80 -1.58 -5.06
C ALA A 31 -9.59 -1.69 -6.37
N GLU A 32 -10.68 -2.45 -6.34
CA GLU A 32 -11.64 -2.51 -7.44
C GLU A 32 -12.56 -1.28 -7.42
N GLN A 33 -12.84 -0.76 -6.22
CA GLN A 33 -13.66 0.41 -5.95
C GLN A 33 -13.04 1.20 -4.79
N TRP A 34 -13.27 2.51 -4.79
CA TRP A 34 -12.91 3.41 -3.70
C TRP A 34 -13.93 4.56 -3.63
N ASP A 35 -14.18 5.07 -2.42
CA ASP A 35 -15.01 6.24 -2.18
C ASP A 35 -14.16 7.51 -1.99
N GLU A 36 -12.91 7.36 -1.59
CA GLU A 36 -11.99 8.45 -1.31
C GLU A 36 -10.56 8.09 -1.71
N ILE A 37 -9.80 9.11 -2.14
CA ILE A 37 -8.34 9.03 -2.26
C ILE A 37 -7.73 10.04 -1.29
N TYR A 38 -6.91 9.55 -0.37
CA TYR A 38 -6.13 10.40 0.53
C TYR A 38 -4.68 10.48 0.05
N ILE A 39 -4.11 11.68 0.00
CA ILE A 39 -2.74 11.92 -0.44
C ILE A 39 -1.87 12.33 0.76
N ASP A 40 -0.81 11.57 1.01
CA ASP A 40 0.26 11.92 1.95
C ASP A 40 1.53 12.28 1.17
N GLY A 41 1.96 13.53 1.26
CA GLY A 41 3.16 14.05 0.58
C GLY A 41 2.84 15.14 -0.44
N ASN A 42 3.66 15.23 -1.49
CA ASN A 42 3.62 16.31 -2.47
C ASN A 42 3.57 15.75 -3.91
N LEU A 43 2.44 16.02 -4.59
CA LEU A 43 2.22 15.60 -5.98
C LEU A 43 3.15 16.34 -6.96
N ASP A 44 3.36 17.65 -6.78
CA ASP A 44 4.20 18.48 -7.66
C ASP A 44 5.68 18.02 -7.64
N LYS A 45 6.13 17.47 -6.51
CA LYS A 45 7.48 16.91 -6.32
C LYS A 45 7.58 15.43 -6.66
N SER A 46 6.49 14.78 -7.05
CA SER A 46 6.45 13.34 -7.29
C SER A 46 6.97 12.53 -6.09
N GLU A 47 6.59 12.95 -4.89
CA GLU A 47 7.01 12.31 -3.63
C GLU A 47 5.78 12.18 -2.73
N PHE A 48 5.04 11.08 -2.90
CA PHE A 48 3.75 10.91 -2.24
C PHE A 48 3.35 9.44 -2.11
N LEU A 49 2.38 9.22 -1.22
CA LEU A 49 1.54 8.04 -1.13
C LEU A 49 0.09 8.46 -1.41
N ALA A 50 -0.62 7.69 -2.22
CA ALA A 50 -2.02 7.84 -2.54
C ALA A 50 -2.77 6.61 -2.04
N PHE A 51 -3.59 6.79 -1.01
CA PHE A 51 -4.36 5.75 -0.36
C PHE A 51 -5.73 5.66 -1.01
N TYR A 52 -6.07 4.49 -1.53
CA TYR A 52 -7.40 4.17 -2.06
C TYR A 52 -8.24 3.62 -0.93
N LEU A 53 -9.29 4.36 -0.56
CA LEU A 53 -10.09 4.11 0.62
C LEU A 53 -11.48 3.62 0.23
N GLN A 54 -12.01 2.67 0.99
CA GLN A 54 -13.39 2.23 0.84
C GLN A 54 -13.95 1.83 2.21
N ASN A 55 -15.09 2.38 2.61
CA ASN A 55 -15.76 2.04 3.87
C ASN A 55 -14.82 2.11 5.10
N ASN A 56 -14.05 3.19 5.19
CA ASN A 56 -13.03 3.43 6.22
C ASN A 56 -11.84 2.43 6.20
N LYS A 57 -11.61 1.68 5.13
CA LYS A 57 -10.47 0.75 5.00
C LYS A 57 -9.52 1.18 3.90
N VAL A 58 -8.23 0.90 4.08
CA VAL A 58 -7.23 1.03 3.02
C VAL A 58 -7.27 -0.21 2.14
N MET A 59 -7.67 -0.04 0.87
CA MET A 59 -7.78 -1.12 -0.10
C MET A 59 -6.49 -1.30 -0.91
N ALA A 60 -5.85 -0.18 -1.23
CA ALA A 60 -4.57 -0.15 -1.91
C ALA A 60 -3.84 1.17 -1.67
N VAL A 61 -2.55 1.18 -1.96
CA VAL A 61 -1.71 2.39 -1.92
C VAL A 61 -0.85 2.44 -3.17
N ALA A 62 -0.92 3.56 -3.89
CA ALA A 62 0.06 3.91 -4.91
C ALA A 62 1.09 4.87 -4.32
N GLY A 63 2.32 4.86 -4.79
CA GLY A 63 3.31 5.84 -4.33
C GLY A 63 4.46 6.02 -5.30
N VAL A 64 5.08 7.19 -5.18
CA VAL A 64 6.25 7.59 -5.97
C VAL A 64 7.31 8.09 -5.01
N ASN A 65 8.55 7.63 -5.20
CA ASN A 65 9.73 8.01 -4.39
C ASN A 65 9.59 7.79 -2.87
N ARG A 66 8.67 6.93 -2.45
CA ARG A 66 8.40 6.56 -1.04
C ARG A 66 8.51 5.04 -0.83
N ASP A 67 9.60 4.47 -1.38
CA ASP A 67 9.79 3.02 -1.51
C ASP A 67 9.83 2.27 -0.17
N ARG A 68 10.37 2.89 0.88
CA ARG A 68 10.48 2.28 2.22
C ARG A 68 9.10 2.17 2.88
N GLU A 69 8.30 3.22 2.75
CA GLU A 69 6.95 3.29 3.27
C GLU A 69 6.03 2.34 2.51
N LEU A 70 6.17 2.22 1.19
CA LEU A 70 5.42 1.23 0.41
C LEU A 70 5.76 -0.22 0.80
N ALA A 71 7.02 -0.50 1.14
CA ALA A 71 7.41 -1.81 1.66
C ALA A 71 6.75 -2.08 3.04
N ALA A 72 6.75 -1.07 3.92
CA ALA A 72 6.09 -1.15 5.21
C ALA A 72 4.56 -1.35 5.09
N VAL A 73 3.91 -0.60 4.20
CA VAL A 73 2.47 -0.75 3.89
C VAL A 73 2.17 -2.17 3.37
N SER A 74 3.01 -2.72 2.48
CA SER A 74 2.83 -4.09 1.98
C SER A 74 2.89 -5.12 3.11
N GLU A 75 3.81 -4.93 4.05
CA GLU A 75 3.94 -5.76 5.25
C GLU A 75 2.71 -5.66 6.16
N LEU A 76 2.27 -4.43 6.46
CA LEU A 76 1.06 -4.18 7.26
C LEU A 76 -0.20 -4.78 6.63
N MET A 77 -0.36 -4.66 5.31
CA MET A 77 -1.45 -5.30 4.57
C MET A 77 -1.37 -6.82 4.68
N ARG A 78 -0.19 -7.41 4.55
CA ARG A 78 0.01 -8.86 4.66
C ARG A 78 -0.35 -9.36 6.06
N GLN A 79 -0.02 -8.58 7.09
CA GLN A 79 -0.35 -8.88 8.48
C GLN A 79 -1.80 -8.52 8.87
N GLN A 80 -2.57 -7.88 7.98
CA GLN A 80 -3.89 -7.33 8.28
C GLN A 80 -3.90 -6.31 9.44
N LYS A 81 -2.82 -5.54 9.58
CA LYS A 81 -2.63 -4.51 10.62
C LYS A 81 -2.69 -3.08 10.08
N MET A 82 -3.21 -2.90 8.86
CA MET A 82 -3.35 -1.55 8.30
C MET A 82 -4.26 -0.68 9.17
N PRO A 83 -3.81 0.55 9.53
CA PRO A 83 -4.69 1.55 10.10
C PRO A 83 -5.86 1.86 9.16
N ASN A 84 -7.00 2.24 9.75
CA ASN A 84 -8.20 2.60 9.01
C ASN A 84 -8.11 4.04 8.46
N ALA A 85 -9.04 4.42 7.57
CA ALA A 85 -8.96 5.71 6.88
C ALA A 85 -9.04 6.92 7.82
N THR A 86 -9.79 6.82 8.92
CA THR A 86 -9.85 7.87 9.94
C THR A 86 -8.48 8.03 10.60
N GLU A 87 -7.82 6.93 10.97
CA GLU A 87 -6.52 6.97 11.64
C GLU A 87 -5.42 7.57 10.76
N ILE A 88 -5.37 7.22 9.47
CA ILE A 88 -4.33 7.75 8.57
C ILE A 88 -4.50 9.25 8.27
N LYS A 89 -5.72 9.79 8.44
CA LYS A 89 -6.04 11.20 8.20
C LYS A 89 -5.90 12.06 9.45
N ASP A 90 -6.10 11.48 10.64
CA ASP A 90 -6.11 12.22 11.90
C ASP A 90 -4.69 12.43 12.48
N ARG A 91 -3.75 11.53 12.20
CA ARG A 91 -2.38 11.61 12.73
C ARG A 91 -1.32 11.40 11.67
N LEU A 92 -0.15 11.97 11.91
CA LEU A 92 1.06 11.63 11.19
C LEU A 92 1.45 10.18 11.53
N ILE A 93 1.69 9.36 10.51
CA ILE A 93 2.11 7.97 10.66
C ILE A 93 3.51 7.82 10.11
N ASP A 94 4.45 7.40 10.96
CA ASP A 94 5.67 6.78 10.48
C ASP A 94 5.38 5.29 10.21
N TRP A 95 5.33 4.93 8.93
CA TRP A 95 4.98 3.58 8.49
C TRP A 95 5.99 2.53 8.93
N LEU A 96 7.26 2.93 9.13
CA LEU A 96 8.33 2.01 9.52
C LEU A 96 8.23 1.62 11.00
N ASP A 97 7.69 2.50 11.85
CA ASP A 97 7.56 2.27 13.29
C ASP A 97 6.41 1.34 13.66
N ILE A 98 5.45 1.13 12.75
CA ILE A 98 4.22 0.38 13.04
C ILE A 98 4.14 -1.00 12.37
N VAL A 99 5.16 -1.36 11.56
CA VAL A 99 5.31 -2.67 10.90
C VAL A 99 5.44 -3.84 11.88
#